data_AF-N8VB47-F1
#
_entry.id   AF-N8VB47-F1
#
_cell.length_a   1.000
_cell.length_b   1.000
_cell.length_c   1.000
_cell.angle_alpha   90.00
_cell.angle_beta   90.00
_cell.angle_gamma   90.00
#
_symmetry.space_group_name_H-M   'P 1'
#
loop_
_entity.id
_entity.type
_entity.pdbx_description
1 polymer ?
#
loop_
_entity_poly.entity_id
_entity_poly.type
_entity_poly.pdbx_seq_one_letter_code
_entity_poly.pdbx_strand_id
1 'polypeptide(L)'
;MLILICLILGFCLGYYIRGQKQSAPPQPAIQNQPPQRSHVQRLYSKSQHRSDSDRIRDLNQLSTHQAAFLRLLKQTFFNYEVSIKQQRFFILDQDKMPLAIFEYRDGTQSFKATDQEDGIPIYIYKALISSEALQQDLQAVLLQQRIR
;
A
#
# COMPACT_ATOMS: atom_id res chain seq x y z
N MET A 1 -64.88 15.48 33.63
CA MET A 1 -64.03 14.80 34.64
C MET A 1 -63.33 13.55 34.09
N LEU A 2 -64.04 12.60 33.47
CA LEU A 2 -63.46 11.33 32.99
C LEU A 2 -62.39 11.49 31.88
N ILE A 3 -62.60 12.42 30.94
CA ILE A 3 -61.64 12.72 29.84
C ILE A 3 -60.31 13.28 30.38
N LEU A 4 -60.37 14.07 31.45
CA LEU A 4 -59.20 14.70 32.07
C LEU A 4 -58.35 13.65 32.80
N ILE A 5 -59.00 12.66 33.42
CA ILE A 5 -58.34 11.51 34.05
C ILE A 5 -57.66 10.62 32.99
N CYS A 6 -58.31 10.36 31.85
CA CYS A 6 -57.71 9.56 30.77
C CYS A 6 -56.46 10.23 30.17
N LEU A 7 -56.46 11.55 30.03
CA LEU A 7 -55.29 12.29 29.54
C LEU A 7 -54.11 12.23 30.51
N ILE A 8 -54.37 12.37 31.82
CA ILE A 8 -53.33 12.27 32.84
C ILE A 8 -52.77 10.84 32.89
N LEU A 9 -53.63 9.82 32.83
CA LEU A 9 -53.20 8.41 32.83
C LEU A 9 -52.36 8.09 31.59
N GLY A 10 -52.77 8.55 30.41
CA GLY A 10 -52.02 8.37 29.16
C GLY A 10 -50.65 9.04 29.21
N PHE A 11 -50.57 10.24 29.80
CA PHE A 11 -49.30 10.96 29.98
C PHE A 11 -48.36 10.25 30.95
N CYS A 12 -48.90 9.73 32.08
CA CYS A 12 -48.12 8.96 33.05
C CYS A 12 -47.62 7.63 32.48
N LEU A 13 -48.46 6.87 31.75
CA LEU A 13 -48.03 5.64 31.08
C LEU A 13 -46.99 5.93 29.99
N GLY A 14 -47.17 7.00 29.21
CA GLY A 14 -46.22 7.42 28.19
C GLY A 14 -44.83 7.72 28.77
N TYR A 15 -44.76 8.39 29.92
CA TYR A 15 -43.50 8.63 30.64
C TYR A 15 -42.91 7.36 31.25
N TYR A 16 -43.73 6.46 31.79
CA TYR A 16 -43.27 5.21 32.38
C TYR A 16 -42.63 4.27 31.34
N ILE A 17 -43.25 4.14 30.16
CA ILE A 17 -42.73 3.30 29.06
C ILE A 17 -41.48 3.94 28.43
N ARG A 18 -41.38 5.28 28.42
CA ARG A 18 -40.19 6.00 27.95
C ARG A 18 -38.99 5.81 28.88
N GLY A 19 -39.21 5.65 30.19
CA GLY A 19 -38.15 5.34 31.17
C GLY A 19 -37.59 3.92 31.08
N GLN A 20 -38.34 2.96 30.52
CA GLN A 20 -37.89 1.58 30.31
C GLN A 20 -37.06 1.38 29.05
N LYS A 21 -37.06 2.33 28.10
CA LYS A 21 -36.05 2.37 27.04
C LYS A 21 -34.74 2.88 27.62
N GLN A 22 -34.13 2.06 28.48
CA GLN A 22 -32.70 2.11 28.68
C GLN A 22 -32.07 1.92 27.31
N SER A 23 -31.54 3.00 26.77
CA SER A 23 -30.57 2.97 25.69
C SER A 23 -29.57 1.90 26.09
N ALA A 24 -29.58 0.76 25.39
CA ALA A 24 -28.48 -0.18 25.51
C ALA A 24 -27.19 0.66 25.41
N PRO A 25 -26.22 0.48 26.32
CA PRO A 25 -24.97 1.22 26.22
C PRO A 25 -24.49 1.06 24.77
N PRO A 26 -24.12 2.14 24.07
CA PRO A 26 -23.60 1.99 22.73
C PRO A 26 -22.46 0.99 22.87
N GLN A 27 -22.64 -0.20 22.29
CA GLN A 27 -21.59 -1.20 22.28
C GLN A 27 -20.37 -0.45 21.77
N PRO A 28 -19.23 -0.45 22.48
CA PRO A 28 -18.04 0.18 21.95
C PRO A 28 -17.86 -0.45 20.59
N ALA A 29 -18.01 0.37 19.53
CA ALA A 29 -17.75 -0.08 18.18
C ALA A 29 -16.38 -0.73 18.29
N ILE A 30 -16.33 -2.05 18.12
CA ILE A 30 -15.08 -2.78 18.11
C ILE A 30 -14.33 -2.09 16.99
N GLN A 31 -13.43 -1.18 17.36
CA GLN A 31 -12.47 -0.64 16.43
C GLN A 31 -11.72 -1.90 16.06
N ASN A 32 -12.05 -2.44 14.89
CA ASN A 32 -11.23 -3.40 14.18
C ASN A 32 -9.96 -2.63 13.83
N GLN A 33 -9.15 -2.31 14.85
CA GLN A 33 -7.82 -1.81 14.65
C GLN A 33 -7.15 -2.91 13.87
N PRO A 34 -6.73 -2.65 12.62
CA PRO A 34 -6.10 -3.67 11.83
C PRO A 34 -4.95 -4.23 12.66
N PRO A 35 -4.80 -5.56 12.73
CA PRO A 35 -3.79 -6.20 13.57
C PRO A 35 -2.44 -5.53 13.30
N GLN A 36 -1.70 -5.17 14.35
CA GLN A 36 -0.40 -4.55 14.21
C GLN A 36 0.52 -5.50 13.46
N ARG A 37 0.76 -5.19 12.17
CA ARG A 37 1.61 -6.01 11.31
C ARG A 37 3.06 -5.83 11.72
N SER A 38 3.79 -6.94 11.81
CA SER A 38 5.24 -6.89 12.00
C SER A 38 5.91 -6.08 10.88
N HIS A 39 7.10 -5.54 11.13
CA HIS A 39 7.84 -4.78 10.12
C HIS A 39 8.01 -5.57 8.81
N VAL A 40 8.39 -6.85 8.92
CA VAL A 40 8.53 -7.77 7.79
C VAL A 40 7.21 -7.93 7.03
N GLN A 41 6.10 -8.10 7.74
CA GLN A 41 4.79 -8.25 7.11
C GLN A 41 4.32 -6.98 6.42
N ARG A 42 4.68 -5.80 6.96
CA ARG A 42 4.45 -4.51 6.29
C ARG A 42 5.24 -4.45 4.98
N LEU A 43 6.54 -4.72 5.01
CA LEU A 43 7.40 -4.74 3.83
C LEU A 43 6.91 -5.71 2.75
N TYR A 44 6.60 -6.94 3.13
CA TYR A 44 6.03 -7.93 2.22
C TYR A 44 4.75 -7.41 1.56
N SER A 45 3.85 -6.84 2.35
CA SER A 45 2.59 -6.31 1.81
C SER A 45 2.75 -5.09 0.90
N LYS A 46 3.91 -4.41 0.92
CA LYS A 46 4.18 -3.27 0.04
C LYS A 46 4.35 -3.70 -1.41
N SER A 47 5.06 -4.80 -1.70
CA SER A 47 5.26 -5.27 -3.08
C SER A 47 4.14 -6.15 -3.64
N GLN A 48 3.31 -6.71 -2.76
CA GLN A 48 2.31 -7.70 -3.13
C GLN A 48 0.99 -7.09 -3.59
N HIS A 49 0.38 -7.72 -4.59
CA HIS A 49 -0.98 -7.46 -5.04
C HIS A 49 -1.97 -8.30 -4.25
N ARG A 50 -3.22 -7.84 -4.12
CA ARG A 50 -4.28 -8.65 -3.52
C ARG A 50 -4.86 -9.65 -4.52
N SER A 51 -4.91 -9.27 -5.79
CA SER A 51 -5.42 -10.10 -6.89
C SER A 51 -4.60 -9.90 -8.17
N ASP A 52 -4.71 -10.84 -9.10
CA ASP A 52 -4.10 -10.69 -10.42
C ASP A 52 -4.71 -9.52 -11.22
N SER A 53 -6.00 -9.22 -11.00
CA SER A 53 -6.66 -8.06 -11.58
C SER A 53 -6.00 -6.74 -11.15
N ASP A 54 -5.57 -6.63 -9.88
CA ASP A 54 -4.84 -5.44 -9.42
C ASP A 54 -3.49 -5.32 -10.13
N ARG A 55 -2.79 -6.45 -10.33
CA ARG A 55 -1.52 -6.49 -11.06
C ARG A 55 -1.68 -6.03 -12.51
N ILE A 56 -2.72 -6.52 -13.19
CA ILE A 56 -3.04 -6.11 -14.57
C ILE A 56 -3.41 -4.63 -14.62
N ARG A 57 -4.17 -4.13 -13.64
CA ARG A 57 -4.51 -2.72 -13.55
C ARG A 57 -3.27 -1.84 -13.42
N ASP A 58 -2.35 -2.20 -12.53
CA ASP A 58 -1.11 -1.44 -12.32
C ASP A 58 -0.21 -1.48 -13.56
N LEU A 59 -0.15 -2.61 -14.28
CA LEU A 59 0.54 -2.73 -15.57
C LEU A 59 -0.06 -1.80 -16.64
N ASN A 60 -1.39 -1.72 -16.71
CA ASN A 60 -2.09 -0.90 -17.70
C ASN A 60 -2.01 0.61 -17.40
N GLN A 61 -1.68 0.98 -16.15
CA GLN A 61 -1.51 2.39 -15.76
C GLN A 61 -0.13 2.95 -16.09
N LEU A 62 0.81 2.13 -16.56
CA LEU A 62 2.15 2.58 -16.89
C LEU A 62 2.15 3.47 -18.14
N SER A 63 2.92 4.56 -18.10
CA SER A 63 3.25 5.32 -19.31
C SER A 63 4.13 4.49 -20.26
N THR A 64 4.23 4.91 -21.52
CA THR A 64 5.11 4.25 -22.50
C THR A 64 6.56 4.19 -22.03
N HIS A 65 7.06 5.26 -21.40
CA HIS A 65 8.42 5.31 -20.87
C HIS A 65 8.59 4.43 -19.63
N GLN A 66 7.60 4.40 -18.74
CA GLN A 66 7.58 3.49 -17.59
C GLN A 66 7.57 2.01 -18.03
N ALA A 67 6.82 1.67 -19.09
CA ALA A 67 6.80 0.32 -19.66
C ALA A 67 8.15 -0.05 -20.30
N ALA A 68 8.80 0.89 -20.99
CA ALA A 68 10.16 0.70 -21.52
C ALA A 68 11.18 0.50 -20.40
N PHE A 69 11.07 1.28 -19.32
CA PHE A 69 11.91 1.17 -18.13
C PHE A 69 11.71 -0.18 -17.42
N LEU A 70 10.47 -0.63 -17.24
CA LEU A 70 10.14 -1.96 -16.73
C LEU A 70 10.83 -3.07 -17.53
N ARG A 71 10.79 -2.98 -18.87
CA ARG A 71 11.44 -3.97 -19.74
C ARG A 71 12.94 -4.05 -19.47
N LEU A 72 13.59 -2.90 -19.30
CA LEU A 72 15.01 -2.84 -18.99
C LEU A 72 15.34 -3.34 -17.58
N LEU A 73 14.47 -3.06 -16.60
CA LEU A 73 14.59 -3.64 -15.27
C LEU A 73 14.53 -5.17 -15.35
N LYS A 74 13.54 -5.75 -16.04
CA LYS A 74 13.45 -7.22 -16.21
C LYS A 74 14.66 -7.82 -16.92
N GLN A 75 15.24 -7.10 -17.88
CA GLN A 75 16.46 -7.54 -18.57
C GLN A 75 17.68 -7.49 -17.64
N THR A 76 17.80 -6.44 -16.82
CA THR A 76 18.95 -6.25 -15.92
C THR A 76 18.88 -7.18 -14.72
N PHE A 77 17.70 -7.27 -14.10
CA PHE A 77 17.39 -8.10 -12.93
C PHE A 77 16.80 -9.44 -13.36
N PHE A 78 17.41 -10.12 -14.34
CA PHE A 78 16.83 -11.32 -14.95
C PHE A 78 16.61 -12.50 -13.98
N ASN A 79 17.39 -12.57 -12.90
CA ASN A 79 17.28 -13.58 -11.85
C ASN A 79 16.28 -13.21 -10.74
N TYR A 80 15.69 -12.02 -10.79
CA TYR A 80 14.81 -11.50 -9.75
C TYR A 80 13.42 -11.26 -10.30
N GLU A 81 12.43 -11.37 -9.43
CA GLU A 81 11.07 -10.96 -9.80
C GLU A 81 10.95 -9.45 -9.71
N VAL A 82 10.38 -8.84 -10.75
CA VAL A 82 10.02 -7.42 -10.77
C VAL A 82 8.50 -7.30 -10.60
N SER A 83 8.06 -6.91 -9.40
CA SER A 83 6.67 -6.55 -9.13
C SER A 83 6.46 -5.05 -9.33
N ILE A 84 5.25 -4.64 -9.66
CA ILE A 84 4.90 -3.25 -9.93
C ILE A 84 3.76 -2.89 -9.04
N LYS A 85 3.84 -1.81 -8.28
CA LYS A 85 2.70 -1.34 -7.50
C LYS A 85 2.71 0.15 -7.39
N GLN A 86 1.59 0.80 -7.67
CA GLN A 86 1.48 2.27 -7.59
C GLN A 86 2.60 2.99 -8.39
N GLN A 87 2.88 2.52 -9.61
CA GLN A 87 3.95 3.02 -10.50
C GLN A 87 5.38 2.89 -9.96
N ARG A 88 5.58 2.11 -8.88
CA ARG A 88 6.90 1.75 -8.35
C ARG A 88 7.24 0.32 -8.78
N PHE A 89 8.51 0.08 -9.07
CA PHE A 89 9.02 -1.23 -9.48
C PHE A 89 9.83 -1.83 -8.34
N PHE A 90 9.34 -2.92 -7.77
CA PHE A 90 9.97 -3.63 -6.66
C PHE A 90 10.79 -4.80 -7.21
N ILE A 91 12.08 -4.82 -6.90
CA ILE A 91 12.93 -6.01 -7.11
C ILE A 91 12.76 -6.90 -5.90
N LEU A 92 12.36 -8.15 -6.14
CA LEU A 92 12.06 -9.11 -5.08
C LEU A 92 13.08 -10.23 -5.02
N ASP A 93 13.36 -10.68 -3.81
CA ASP A 93 14.13 -11.91 -3.57
C ASP A 93 13.29 -13.18 -3.79
N GLN A 94 13.90 -14.34 -3.60
CA GLN A 94 13.27 -15.65 -3.64
C GLN A 94 12.06 -15.75 -2.70
N ASP A 95 12.16 -15.15 -1.50
CA ASP A 95 11.08 -15.08 -0.50
C ASP A 95 10.03 -13.99 -0.78
N LYS A 96 10.07 -13.38 -1.98
CA LYS A 96 9.22 -12.26 -2.41
C LYS A 96 9.35 -11.00 -1.54
N MET A 97 10.43 -10.89 -0.79
CA MET A 97 10.76 -9.71 0.00
C MET A 97 11.38 -8.62 -0.89
N PRO A 98 10.98 -7.35 -0.73
CA PRO A 98 11.53 -6.26 -1.53
C PRO A 98 12.99 -5.96 -1.15
N LEU A 99 13.84 -5.96 -2.17
CA LEU A 99 15.29 -5.71 -2.08
C LEU A 99 15.64 -4.29 -2.48
N ALA A 100 14.97 -3.78 -3.50
CA ALA A 100 15.15 -2.43 -4.02
C ALA A 100 13.85 -1.94 -4.66
N ILE A 101 13.68 -0.62 -4.67
CA ILE A 101 12.54 0.05 -5.28
C ILE A 101 13.09 0.95 -6.38
N PHE A 102 12.48 0.92 -7.56
CA PHE A 102 12.77 1.85 -8.64
C PHE A 102 11.52 2.68 -8.92
N GLU A 103 11.72 3.98 -9.11
CA GLU A 103 10.68 4.90 -9.58
C GLU A 103 11.13 5.51 -10.90
N TYR A 104 10.26 5.51 -11.91
CA TYR A 104 10.51 6.24 -13.14
C TYR A 104 9.54 7.41 -13.28
N ARG A 105 10.09 8.60 -13.45
CA ARG A 105 9.38 9.86 -13.61
C ARG A 105 9.60 10.40 -15.01
N ASP A 106 8.51 10.73 -15.68
CA ASP A 106 8.58 11.43 -16.97
C ASP A 106 9.14 12.85 -16.78
N GLY A 107 9.82 13.36 -17.80
CA GLY A 107 10.40 14.70 -17.77
C GLY A 107 11.28 14.99 -18.97
N THR A 108 11.79 16.22 -19.03
CA THR A 108 12.70 16.68 -20.09
C THR A 108 14.15 16.70 -19.65
N GLN A 109 14.40 16.93 -18.36
CA GLN A 109 15.74 16.93 -17.77
C GLN A 109 16.02 15.58 -17.14
N SER A 110 17.16 14.98 -17.53
CA SER A 110 17.62 13.71 -17.01
C SER A 110 18.18 13.87 -15.60
N PHE A 111 17.75 12.98 -14.70
CA PHE A 111 18.20 12.98 -13.30
C PHE A 111 18.11 11.58 -12.71
N LYS A 112 19.01 11.28 -11.78
CA LYS A 112 19.00 10.07 -10.96
C LYS A 112 19.27 10.45 -9.50
N ALA A 113 18.46 9.93 -8.58
CA ALA A 113 18.67 10.02 -7.14
C ALA A 113 18.53 8.66 -6.48
N THR A 114 19.12 8.55 -5.29
CA THR A 114 18.97 7.41 -4.41
C THR A 114 18.47 7.88 -3.04
N ASP A 115 17.53 7.14 -2.47
CA ASP A 115 16.96 7.35 -1.14
C ASP A 115 16.80 6.00 -0.43
N GLN A 116 16.22 5.99 0.77
CA GLN A 116 15.88 4.77 1.51
C GLN A 116 14.49 4.84 2.12
N GLU A 117 13.71 3.76 1.99
CA GLU A 117 12.40 3.59 2.63
C GLU A 117 12.37 2.28 3.39
N ASP A 118 12.15 2.32 4.71
CA ASP A 118 12.13 1.14 5.59
C ASP A 118 13.38 0.24 5.46
N GLY A 119 14.54 0.87 5.23
CA GLY A 119 15.82 0.18 5.01
C GLY A 119 15.99 -0.43 3.61
N ILE A 120 15.08 -0.15 2.68
CA ILE A 120 15.17 -0.59 1.28
C ILE A 120 15.63 0.58 0.42
N PRO A 121 16.66 0.43 -0.42
CA PRO A 121 17.10 1.49 -1.31
C PRO A 121 16.03 1.81 -2.36
N ILE A 122 15.78 3.11 -2.58
CA ILE A 122 14.95 3.62 -3.66
C ILE A 122 15.83 4.30 -4.69
N TYR A 123 15.68 3.92 -5.95
CA TYR A 123 16.36 4.55 -7.09
C TYR A 123 15.33 5.30 -7.92
N ILE A 124 15.46 6.62 -7.95
CA ILE A 124 14.55 7.51 -8.67
C ILE A 124 15.20 7.93 -9.98
N TYR A 125 14.60 7.52 -11.08
CA TYR A 125 14.99 7.87 -12.43
C TYR A 125 14.02 8.91 -12.98
N LYS A 126 14.52 9.99 -13.57
CA LYS A 126 13.70 10.97 -14.29
C LYS A 126 14.27 11.20 -15.67
N ALA A 127 13.45 11.00 -16.71
CA ALA A 127 13.82 11.21 -18.11
C ALA A 127 15.15 10.54 -18.54
N LEU A 128 15.59 9.52 -17.79
CA LEU A 128 16.88 8.87 -17.94
C LEU A 128 16.63 7.37 -18.00
N ILE A 129 17.04 6.77 -19.11
CA ILE A 129 17.01 5.33 -19.31
C ILE A 129 18.42 4.92 -19.71
N SER A 130 19.23 4.51 -18.73
CA SER A 130 20.60 4.06 -18.95
C SER A 130 20.79 2.65 -18.41
N SER A 131 21.07 1.71 -19.31
CA SER A 131 21.37 0.32 -18.95
C SER A 131 22.61 0.21 -18.08
N GLU A 132 23.63 1.04 -18.32
CA GLU A 132 24.84 1.08 -17.50
C GLU A 132 24.53 1.52 -16.06
N ALA A 133 23.72 2.57 -15.90
CA ALA A 133 23.31 3.02 -14.57
C ALA A 133 22.49 1.97 -13.81
N LEU A 134 21.65 1.20 -14.52
CA LEU A 134 20.90 0.09 -13.93
C LEU A 134 21.80 -1.10 -13.55
N GLN A 135 22.85 -1.37 -14.35
CA GLN A 135 23.84 -2.40 -14.01
C GLN A 135 24.64 -2.04 -12.75
N GLN A 136 25.01 -0.76 -12.60
CA GLN A 136 25.64 -0.27 -11.38
C GLN A 136 24.71 -0.44 -10.17
N ASP A 137 23.42 -0.12 -10.31
CA ASP A 137 22.44 -0.28 -9.23
C ASP A 137 22.22 -1.75 -8.88
N LEU A 138 22.16 -2.65 -9.87
CA LEU A 138 22.14 -4.09 -9.63
C LEU A 138 23.33 -4.49 -8.74
N GLN A 139 24.55 -4.10 -9.11
CA GLN A 139 25.73 -4.43 -8.31
C GLN A 139 25.64 -3.88 -6.88
N ALA A 140 25.17 -2.65 -6.71
CA ALA A 140 24.96 -2.05 -5.39
C ALA A 140 23.95 -2.83 -4.55
N VAL A 141 22.82 -3.24 -5.14
CA VAL A 141 21.80 -4.06 -4.48
C VAL A 141 22.37 -5.41 -4.06
N LEU A 142 23.12 -6.09 -4.93
CA LEU A 142 23.76 -7.38 -4.63
C LEU A 142 24.79 -7.27 -3.50
N LEU A 143 25.55 -6.18 -3.46
CA LEU A 143 26.51 -5.93 -2.38
C LEU A 143 25.80 -5.75 -1.03
N GLN A 144 24.69 -4.99 -1.01
CA GLN A 144 23.89 -4.81 0.19
C GLN A 144 23.26 -6.11 0.68
N GLN A 145 22.81 -6.98 -0.22
CA GLN A 145 22.26 -8.29 0.14
C GLN A 145 23.29 -9.17 0.85
N ARG A 146 24.56 -9.15 0.46
CA ARG A 146 25.62 -9.98 1.08
C ARG A 146 25.99 -9.54 2.51
N ILE A 147 25.69 -8.30 2.87
CA ILE A 147 26.03 -7.73 4.18
C ILE A 147 24.92 -8.03 5.22
N ARG A 148 23.73 -8.40 4.75
CA ARG A 148 22.60 -8.83 5.58
C ARG A 148 22.68 -10.31 5.90
#